data_AF-A0A925ED30-F1
#
_entry.id   AF-A0A925ED30-F1
#
_cell.length_a   1.000
_cell.length_b   1.000
_cell.length_c   1.000
_cell.angle_alpha   90.00
_cell.angle_beta   90.00
_cell.angle_gamma   90.00
#
_symmetry.space_group_name_H-M   'P 1'
#
loop_
_entity.id
_entity.type
_entity.pdbx_description
1 polymer ?
#
loop_
_entity_poly.entity_id
_entity_poly.type
_entity_poly.pdbx_seq_one_letter_code
_entity_poly.pdbx_strand_id
1 'polypeptide(L)'
;MVLQNKYKELTDAAKSGGVNNLEVREQDGVLYIDGDAPTGAVKDQLWDIYGKIDPNFTGADLILNVNTKAVEGSQVKVVTKSSNLNIRKGPGTDQPIVGKAAHGEIITLINKSNEQWWLVRTADGEEGYSYA
;
A
#
# COMPACT_ATOMS: atom_id res chain seq x y z
N MET A 1 12.58 13.96 16.29
CA MET A 1 12.13 12.56 16.40
C MET A 1 10.70 12.40 16.96
N VAL A 2 9.82 13.41 16.85
CA VAL A 2 8.44 13.28 17.36
C VAL A 2 7.63 12.36 16.45
N LEU A 3 7.84 12.45 15.13
CA LEU A 3 7.20 11.61 14.12
C LEU A 3 7.70 10.16 14.20
N GLN A 4 9.02 9.95 14.32
CA GLN A 4 9.57 8.60 14.55
C GLN A 4 8.96 7.93 15.79
N ASN A 5 8.71 8.70 16.86
CA ASN A 5 8.10 8.15 18.06
C ASN A 5 6.59 7.89 17.87
N LYS A 6 5.88 8.77 17.15
CA LYS A 6 4.47 8.59 16.75
C LYS A 6 4.27 7.34 15.88
N TYR A 7 5.15 7.13 14.90
CA TYR A 7 5.10 6.01 13.95
C TYR A 7 6.00 4.83 14.35
N LYS A 8 6.41 4.78 15.63
CA LYS A 8 7.28 3.74 16.16
C LYS A 8 6.64 2.36 15.98
N GLU A 9 5.35 2.24 16.31
CA GLU A 9 4.60 0.98 16.17
C GLU A 9 4.60 0.47 14.72
N LEU A 10 4.43 1.37 13.75
CA LEU A 10 4.47 1.03 12.33
C LEU A 10 5.85 0.52 11.90
N THR A 11 6.91 1.16 12.38
CA THR A 11 8.29 0.75 12.08
C THR A 11 8.63 -0.59 12.73
N ASP A 12 8.20 -0.82 13.97
CA ASP A 12 8.37 -2.09 14.68
C ASP A 12 7.60 -3.22 13.97
N ALA A 13 6.37 -2.94 13.53
CA ALA A 13 5.58 -3.88 12.74
C ALA A 13 6.25 -4.19 11.39
N ALA A 14 6.89 -3.23 10.74
CA ALA A 14 7.63 -3.48 9.50
C ALA A 14 8.81 -4.42 9.72
N LYS A 15 9.58 -4.19 10.80
CA LYS A 15 10.68 -5.08 11.20
C LYS A 15 10.16 -6.47 11.55
N SER A 16 9.08 -6.54 12.33
CA SER A 16 8.50 -7.80 12.78
C SER A 16 7.84 -8.59 11.65
N GLY A 17 7.27 -7.91 10.64
CA GLY A 17 6.71 -8.51 9.44
C GLY A 17 7.76 -8.98 8.43
N GLY A 18 9.06 -8.80 8.73
CA GLY A 18 10.13 -9.23 7.84
C GLY A 18 10.26 -8.38 6.59
N VAL A 19 9.92 -7.09 6.66
CA VAL A 19 10.18 -6.14 5.58
C VAL A 19 11.69 -6.06 5.35
N ASN A 20 12.11 -6.37 4.13
CA ASN A 20 13.50 -6.30 3.71
C ASN A 20 13.85 -4.86 3.33
N ASN A 21 15.13 -4.50 3.49
CA ASN A 21 15.65 -3.18 3.12
C ASN A 21 14.83 -2.01 3.71
N LEU A 22 14.39 -2.16 4.97
CA LEU A 22 13.61 -1.14 5.67
C LEU A 22 14.49 0.09 5.96
N GLU A 23 14.18 1.20 5.32
CA GLU A 23 14.82 2.49 5.54
C GLU A 23 13.79 3.48 6.12
N VAL A 24 14.15 4.15 7.21
CA VAL A 24 13.29 5.17 7.84
C VAL A 24 14.04 6.49 7.87
N ARG A 25 13.51 7.50 7.19
CA ARG A 25 14.14 8.82 7.02
C ARG A 25 13.13 9.91 7.35
N GLU A 26 13.50 10.91 8.15
CA GLU A 26 12.67 12.09 8.43
C GLU A 26 13.25 13.26 7.64
N GLN A 27 12.47 13.86 6.73
CA GLN A 27 12.90 15.00 5.91
C GLN A 27 11.77 16.03 5.82
N ASP A 28 12.09 17.31 6.03
CA ASP A 28 11.14 18.42 5.91
C ASP A 28 9.85 18.26 6.74
N GLY A 29 9.93 17.55 7.89
CA GLY A 29 8.76 17.26 8.74
C GLY A 29 7.90 16.09 8.25
N VAL A 30 8.40 15.29 7.31
CA VAL A 30 7.73 14.09 6.77
C VAL A 30 8.59 12.86 7.04
N LEU A 31 7.98 11.79 7.52
CA LEU A 31 8.61 10.50 7.76
C LEU A 31 8.44 9.60 6.53
N TYR A 32 9.55 9.30 5.87
CA TYR A 32 9.64 8.35 4.76
C TYR A 32 10.02 6.99 5.31
N ILE A 33 9.18 5.99 5.01
CA ILE A 33 9.43 4.59 5.37
C ILE A 33 9.43 3.78 4.08
N ASP A 34 10.62 3.42 3.64
CA ASP A 34 10.84 2.63 2.43
C ASP A 34 11.14 1.18 2.82
N GLY A 35 10.64 0.21 2.05
CA GLY A 35 10.93 -1.19 2.32
C GLY A 35 10.31 -2.15 1.31
N ASP A 36 10.68 -3.41 1.43
CA ASP A 36 10.20 -4.50 0.58
C ASP A 36 9.53 -5.58 1.45
N ALA A 37 8.21 -5.51 1.53
CA ALA A 37 7.40 -6.46 2.26
C ALA A 37 7.38 -7.82 1.52
N PRO A 38 7.56 -8.93 2.26
CA PRO A 38 7.61 -10.26 1.65
C PRO A 38 6.24 -10.72 1.12
N THR A 39 5.14 -10.20 1.69
CA THR A 39 3.77 -10.55 1.30
C THR A 39 2.84 -9.35 1.39
N GLY A 40 1.73 -9.41 0.63
CA GLY A 40 0.65 -8.42 0.72
C GLY A 40 0.04 -8.28 2.11
N ALA A 41 0.09 -9.33 2.93
CA ALA A 41 -0.39 -9.30 4.31
C ALA A 41 0.47 -8.41 5.22
N VAL A 42 1.80 -8.45 5.04
CA VAL A 42 2.70 -7.56 5.81
C VAL A 42 2.46 -6.11 5.43
N LYS A 43 2.35 -5.82 4.12
CA LYS A 43 2.02 -4.48 3.65
C LYS A 43 0.67 -4.01 4.19
N ASP A 44 -0.34 -4.88 4.19
CA ASP A 44 -1.66 -4.59 4.76
C ASP A 44 -1.60 -4.22 6.24
N GLN A 45 -0.88 -5.01 7.05
CA GLN A 45 -0.69 -4.74 8.47
C GLN A 45 -0.06 -3.36 8.71
N LEU A 46 0.87 -2.92 7.87
CA LEU A 46 1.48 -1.59 7.98
C LEU A 46 0.49 -0.47 7.69
N TRP A 47 -0.36 -0.66 6.68
CA TRP A 47 -1.41 0.31 6.38
C TRP A 47 -2.49 0.35 7.46
N ASP A 48 -2.84 -0.78 8.07
CA ASP A 48 -3.78 -0.84 9.19
C ASP A 48 -3.26 -0.06 10.40
N ILE A 49 -1.98 -0.26 10.75
CA ILE A 49 -1.33 0.51 11.82
C ILE A 49 -1.26 1.99 11.44
N TYR A 50 -0.96 2.31 10.18
CA TYR A 50 -0.95 3.69 9.73
C TYR A 50 -2.32 4.34 9.91
N GLY A 51 -3.40 3.67 9.50
CA GLY A 51 -4.77 4.14 9.68
C GLY A 51 -5.20 4.25 11.16
N LYS A 52 -4.65 3.43 12.06
CA LYS A 52 -4.88 3.60 13.51
C LYS A 52 -4.24 4.87 14.07
N ILE A 53 -3.06 5.21 13.56
CA ILE A 53 -2.31 6.40 13.99
C ILE A 53 -2.89 7.67 13.34
N ASP A 54 -3.26 7.59 12.06
CA ASP A 54 -3.87 8.68 11.29
C ASP A 54 -5.08 8.16 10.48
N PRO A 55 -6.27 8.12 11.08
CA PRO A 55 -7.47 7.57 10.44
C PRO A 55 -7.99 8.41 9.28
N ASN A 56 -7.59 9.69 9.20
CA ASN A 56 -7.99 10.55 8.10
C ASN A 56 -7.00 10.47 6.93
N PHE A 57 -5.82 9.86 7.12
CA PHE A 57 -4.71 9.84 6.16
C PHE A 57 -4.36 11.25 5.62
N THR A 58 -4.75 12.30 6.35
CA THR A 58 -4.53 13.70 6.00
C THR A 58 -3.20 14.22 6.52
N GLY A 59 -2.56 13.48 7.43
CA GLY A 59 -1.20 13.75 7.85
C GLY A 59 -0.26 13.61 6.65
N ALA A 60 0.14 14.74 6.07
CA ALA A 60 1.25 14.80 5.14
C ALA A 60 2.60 14.47 5.82
N ASP A 61 2.57 14.10 7.10
CA ASP A 61 3.72 13.80 7.95
C ASP A 61 4.31 12.39 7.73
N LEU A 62 3.67 11.50 6.95
CA LEU A 62 4.21 10.17 6.66
C LEU A 62 3.99 9.74 5.20
N ILE A 63 5.04 9.16 4.63
CA ILE A 63 5.04 8.54 3.30
C ILE A 63 5.51 7.09 3.45
N LEU A 64 4.58 6.16 3.24
CA LEU A 64 4.85 4.72 3.26
C LEU A 64 5.16 4.22 1.83
N ASN A 65 6.41 3.87 1.60
CA ASN A 65 6.95 3.36 0.34
C ASN A 65 7.31 1.87 0.48
N VAL A 66 6.31 1.06 0.82
CA VAL A 66 6.51 -0.39 0.95
C VAL A 66 6.06 -1.08 -0.33
N ASN A 67 7.03 -1.68 -1.03
CA ASN A 67 6.79 -2.54 -2.19
C ASN A 67 6.53 -3.96 -1.70
N THR A 68 5.68 -4.74 -2.35
CA THR A 68 5.66 -6.19 -2.13
C THR A 68 6.34 -6.93 -3.26
N LYS A 69 7.14 -7.95 -2.94
CA LYS A 69 7.60 -8.87 -3.98
C LYS A 69 6.41 -9.61 -4.54
N ALA A 70 6.46 -9.90 -5.84
CA ALA A 70 5.42 -10.64 -6.56
C ALA A 70 5.20 -11.99 -5.87
N VAL A 71 4.29 -12.06 -4.91
CA VAL A 71 3.63 -13.32 -4.62
C VAL A 71 2.74 -13.55 -5.83
N GLU A 72 2.80 -14.73 -6.44
CA GLU A 72 1.91 -15.11 -7.55
C GLU A 72 0.46 -15.04 -7.06
N GLY A 73 -0.11 -13.85 -7.16
CA GLY A 73 -1.50 -13.60 -6.89
C GLY A 73 -2.36 -14.24 -7.96
N SER A 74 -3.63 -14.45 -7.67
CA SER A 74 -4.56 -14.96 -8.66
C SER A 74 -4.80 -13.90 -9.73
N GLN A 75 -4.71 -14.26 -11.01
CA GLN A 75 -5.13 -13.38 -12.09
C GLN A 75 -6.65 -13.15 -12.01
N VAL A 76 -7.05 -11.89 -11.92
CA VAL A 76 -8.45 -11.46 -11.88
C VAL A 76 -8.72 -10.50 -13.01
N LYS A 77 -9.93 -10.57 -13.56
CA LYS A 77 -10.39 -9.65 -14.58
C LYS A 77 -11.03 -8.43 -13.93
N VAL A 78 -10.64 -7.23 -14.36
CA VAL A 78 -11.25 -5.97 -13.93
C VAL A 78 -12.66 -5.88 -14.50
N VAL A 79 -13.68 -5.86 -13.63
CA VAL A 79 -15.09 -5.73 -14.03
C VAL A 79 -15.67 -4.43 -13.50
N THR A 80 -15.15 -3.31 -13.98
CA THR A 80 -15.70 -1.97 -13.66
C THR A 80 -16.92 -1.67 -14.52
N LYS A 81 -17.91 -0.89 -14.04
CA LYS A 81 -19.13 -0.60 -14.81
C LYS A 81 -18.88 0.18 -16.11
N SER A 82 -17.98 1.17 -16.10
CA SER A 82 -17.70 2.02 -17.28
C SER A 82 -16.36 2.80 -17.21
N SER A 83 -15.60 2.67 -16.12
CA SER A 83 -14.41 3.49 -15.84
C SER A 83 -13.17 2.64 -15.61
N ASN A 84 -11.98 3.22 -15.79
CA ASN A 84 -10.73 2.53 -15.44
C ASN A 84 -10.65 2.33 -13.92
N LEU A 85 -10.11 1.18 -13.51
CA LEU A 85 -9.79 0.91 -12.11
C LEU A 85 -8.54 1.70 -11.74
N ASN A 86 -8.67 2.62 -10.79
CA ASN A 86 -7.52 3.38 -10.30
C ASN A 86 -6.83 2.59 -9.20
N ILE A 87 -5.54 2.36 -9.38
CA ILE A 87 -4.67 1.66 -8.44
C ILE A 87 -3.87 2.73 -7.70
N ARG A 88 -4.09 2.81 -6.39
CA ARG A 88 -3.54 3.86 -5.52
C ARG A 88 -2.44 3.30 -4.64
N LYS A 89 -1.57 4.17 -4.12
CA LYS A 89 -0.44 3.73 -3.30
C LYS A 89 -0.83 3.07 -1.98
N GLY A 90 -1.96 3.48 -1.42
CA GLY A 90 -2.51 2.97 -0.17
C GLY A 90 -4.04 2.85 -0.19
N PRO A 91 -4.62 2.21 0.84
CA PRO A 91 -6.07 2.16 1.02
C PRO A 91 -6.58 3.55 1.42
N GLY A 92 -7.11 4.29 0.44
CA GLY A 92 -7.69 5.62 0.66
C GLY A 92 -7.95 6.35 -0.65
N THR A 93 -9.03 7.14 -0.70
CA THR A 93 -9.39 7.94 -1.90
C THR A 93 -8.45 9.12 -2.15
N ASP A 94 -7.72 9.55 -1.12
CA ASP A 94 -6.78 10.66 -1.15
C ASP A 94 -5.35 10.21 -1.49
N GLN A 95 -5.12 8.89 -1.54
CA GLN A 95 -3.82 8.33 -1.90
C GLN A 95 -3.50 8.55 -3.38
N PRO A 96 -2.25 8.87 -3.74
CA PRO A 96 -1.87 9.09 -5.14
C PRO A 96 -2.09 7.83 -5.98
N ILE A 97 -2.57 8.03 -7.21
CA ILE A 97 -2.75 6.96 -8.20
C ILE A 97 -1.37 6.58 -8.74
N VAL A 98 -0.99 5.33 -8.54
CA VAL A 98 0.29 4.76 -9.00
C VAL A 98 0.14 3.91 -10.26
N GLY A 99 -1.09 3.56 -10.65
CA GLY A 99 -1.37 2.80 -11.87
C GLY A 99 -2.86 2.83 -12.22
N LYS A 100 -3.20 2.39 -13.43
CA LYS A 100 -4.60 2.31 -13.92
C LYS A 100 -4.79 1.04 -14.73
N ALA A 101 -5.88 0.33 -14.48
CA ALA A 101 -6.26 -0.85 -15.25
C ALA A 101 -7.57 -0.62 -16.01
N ALA A 102 -7.62 -0.96 -17.29
CA ALA A 102 -8.82 -0.78 -18.10
C ALA A 102 -9.92 -1.79 -17.76
N HIS A 103 -11.16 -1.50 -18.14
CA HIS A 103 -12.24 -2.49 -18.05
C HIS A 103 -11.88 -3.73 -18.87
N GLY A 104 -11.99 -4.90 -18.25
CA GLY A 104 -11.72 -6.18 -18.87
C GLY A 104 -10.24 -6.57 -18.91
N GLU A 105 -9.35 -5.73 -18.40
CA GLU A 105 -7.93 -6.03 -18.25
C GLU A 105 -7.72 -7.12 -17.19
N ILE A 106 -6.68 -7.93 -17.36
CA ILE A 106 -6.28 -8.95 -16.39
C ILE A 106 -5.17 -8.38 -15.52
N ILE A 107 -5.44 -8.31 -14.22
CA ILE A 107 -4.48 -7.88 -13.20
C ILE A 107 -4.25 -9.01 -12.20
N THR A 108 -3.15 -8.95 -11.48
CA THR A 108 -2.83 -9.94 -10.45
C THR A 108 -3.36 -9.46 -9.11
N LEU A 109 -4.31 -10.19 -8.53
CA LEU A 109 -4.79 -9.95 -7.16
C LEU A 109 -3.79 -10.56 -6.17
N ILE A 110 -3.02 -9.70 -5.51
CA ILE A 110 -2.02 -10.12 -4.52
C ILE A 110 -2.68 -10.42 -3.19
N ASN A 111 -3.53 -9.51 -2.69
CA ASN A 111 -4.18 -9.69 -1.40
C ASN A 111 -5.50 -8.94 -1.32
N LYS A 112 -6.49 -9.52 -0.65
CA LYS A 112 -7.70 -8.80 -0.25
C LYS A 112 -7.46 -8.18 1.11
N SER A 113 -6.91 -6.97 1.07
CA SER A 113 -6.55 -6.20 2.26
C SER A 113 -7.74 -5.97 3.19
N ASN A 114 -8.88 -5.53 2.65
CA ASN A 114 -10.13 -5.49 3.38
C ASN A 114 -11.33 -5.63 2.42
N GLU A 115 -12.55 -5.45 2.94
CA GLU A 115 -13.79 -5.55 2.17
C GLU A 115 -13.88 -4.52 1.03
N GLN A 116 -13.22 -3.37 1.17
CA GLN A 116 -13.28 -2.25 0.23
C GLN A 116 -12.00 -2.05 -0.59
N TRP A 117 -10.84 -2.50 -0.12
CA TRP A 117 -9.55 -2.26 -0.74
C TRP A 117 -8.79 -3.56 -0.95
N TRP A 118 -8.40 -3.82 -2.18
CA TRP A 118 -7.63 -4.99 -2.58
C TRP A 118 -6.27 -4.57 -3.13
N LEU A 119 -5.22 -5.24 -2.70
CA LEU A 119 -3.87 -5.08 -3.23
C LEU A 119 -3.75 -5.87 -4.54
N VAL A 120 -3.51 -5.15 -5.62
CA VAL A 120 -3.43 -5.68 -6.98
C VAL A 120 -2.16 -5.20 -7.68
N ARG A 121 -1.80 -5.87 -8.76
CA ARG A 121 -0.70 -5.48 -9.64
C ARG A 121 -1.11 -5.52 -11.10
N THR A 122 -0.82 -4.46 -11.85
CA THR A 122 -1.08 -4.37 -13.29
C THR A 122 -0.14 -5.26 -14.08
N ALA A 123 -0.47 -5.48 -15.36
CA ALA A 123 0.41 -6.18 -16.30
C ALA A 123 1.76 -5.45 -16.48
N ASP A 124 1.77 -4.12 -16.35
CA ASP A 124 2.97 -3.27 -16.40
C ASP A 124 3.86 -3.40 -15.14
N GLY A 125 3.40 -4.15 -14.13
CA GLY A 125 4.13 -4.36 -12.89
C GLY A 125 3.89 -3.28 -11.83
N GLU A 126 2.95 -2.36 -12.07
CA GLU A 126 2.55 -1.35 -11.08
C GLU A 126 1.70 -2.00 -9.99
N GLU A 127 2.11 -1.87 -8.74
CA GLU A 127 1.42 -2.43 -7.60
C GLU A 127 0.75 -1.36 -6.75
N GLY A 128 -0.49 -1.60 -6.34
CA GLY A 128 -1.16 -0.76 -5.36
C GLY A 128 -2.54 -1.28 -4.97
N TYR A 129 -3.27 -0.44 -4.26
CA TYR A 129 -4.60 -0.70 -3.74
C TYR A 129 -5.67 -0.23 -4.70
N SER A 130 -6.55 -1.13 -5.11
CA SER A 130 -7.75 -0.83 -5.86
C SER A 130 -8.99 -0.93 -4.97
N TYR A 131 -9.93 -0.03 -5.17
CA TYR A 131 -11.24 -0.14 -4.54
C TYR A 131 -12.06 -1.27 -5.19
N ALA A 132 -12.67 -2.13 -4.36
CA ALA A 132 -13.44 -3.30 -4.76
C ALA A 132 -14.82 -2.97 -5.36
#